data_AF-A0A1F2T3T6-F1
#
_entry.id   AF-A0A1F2T3T6-F1
#
_cell.length_a   1.000
_cell.length_b   1.000
_cell.length_c   1.000
_cell.angle_alpha   90.00
_cell.angle_beta   90.00
_cell.angle_gamma   90.00
#
_symmetry.space_group_name_H-M   'P 1'
#
loop_
_entity.id
_entity.type
_entity.pdbx_description
1 polymer ?
#
loop_
_entity_poly.entity_id
_entity_poly.type
_entity_poly.pdbx_seq_one_letter_code
_entity_poly.pdbx_strand_id
1 'polypeptide(L)'
;MVNAVATRGSRRDFVDLYVAAQHYGLGEILRWFEAKFASTPYDRVHILKALMYFKDAEEQALPDMLLPMEWSEVTRFLVSKVPRLSRLG
;
A
#
# COMPACT_ATOMS: atom_id res chain seq x y z
N MET A 1 0.06 7.76 2.03
CA MET A 1 -0.29 6.41 1.57
C MET A 1 0.94 5.50 1.52
N VAL A 2 1.77 5.44 0.48
CA VAL A 2 2.92 4.50 0.44
C VAL A 2 3.88 4.62 1.63
N ASN A 3 4.40 5.84 1.90
CA ASN A 3 5.25 6.06 3.08
C ASN A 3 4.56 5.69 4.39
N ALA A 4 3.26 5.97 4.49
CA ALA A 4 2.50 5.74 5.70
C ALA A 4 2.29 4.24 5.97
N VAL A 5 2.06 3.44 4.93
CA VAL A 5 2.07 1.98 5.04
C VAL A 5 3.46 1.49 5.45
N ALA A 6 4.53 2.03 4.87
CA ALA A 6 5.89 1.63 5.18
C ALA A 6 6.33 1.97 6.61
N THR A 7 5.84 3.06 7.20
CA THR A 7 6.28 3.53 8.53
C THR A 7 5.30 3.22 9.66
N ARG A 8 4.00 3.20 9.38
CA ARG A 8 2.93 3.00 10.40
C ARG A 8 2.11 1.75 10.15
N GLY A 9 1.82 1.43 8.88
CA GLY A 9 1.08 0.22 8.53
C GLY A 9 -0.31 0.12 9.15
N SER A 10 -1.01 1.24 9.38
CA SER A 10 -2.36 1.17 9.96
C SER A 10 -3.39 0.66 8.95
N ARG A 11 -4.50 0.08 9.43
CA ARG A 11 -5.58 -0.39 8.55
C ARG A 11 -6.11 0.71 7.63
N ARG A 12 -6.19 1.95 8.14
CA ARG A 12 -6.54 3.14 7.35
C ARG A 12 -5.52 3.44 6.27
N ASP A 13 -4.22 3.36 6.55
CA ASP A 13 -3.18 3.63 5.57
C ASP A 13 -3.27 2.67 4.36
N PHE A 14 -3.62 1.41 4.61
CA PHE A 14 -3.88 0.41 3.56
C PHE A 14 -5.15 0.69 2.76
N VAL A 15 -6.26 1.08 3.42
CA VAL A 15 -7.52 1.47 2.77
C VAL A 15 -7.30 2.70 1.87
N ASP A 16 -6.64 3.74 2.40
CA ASP A 16 -6.34 4.96 1.64
C ASP A 16 -5.49 4.66 0.40
N LEU A 17 -4.49 3.78 0.54
CA LEU A 17 -3.67 3.33 -0.59
C LEU A 17 -4.50 2.54 -1.61
N TYR A 18 -5.35 1.62 -1.16
CA TYR A 18 -6.21 0.82 -2.03
C TYR A 18 -7.16 1.70 -2.84
N VAL A 19 -7.86 2.64 -2.20
CA VAL A 19 -8.77 3.58 -2.86
C VAL A 19 -8.02 4.39 -3.90
N ALA A 20 -6.89 5.00 -3.54
CA ALA A 20 -6.07 5.73 -4.50
C ALA A 20 -5.62 4.84 -5.67
N ALA A 21 -5.24 3.59 -5.39
CA ALA A 21 -4.80 2.65 -6.42
C ALA A 21 -5.93 2.22 -7.36
N GLN A 22 -7.21 2.31 -6.97
CA GLN A 22 -8.34 2.13 -7.90
C GLN A 22 -8.42 3.26 -8.92
N HIS A 23 -8.06 4.49 -8.54
CA HIS A 23 -8.13 5.65 -9.43
C HIS A 23 -6.89 5.81 -10.33
N TYR A 24 -5.70 5.60 -9.76
CA TYR A 24 -4.44 5.92 -10.43
C TYR A 24 -3.60 4.69 -10.80
N GLY A 25 -3.90 3.54 -10.22
CA GLY A 25 -3.08 2.33 -10.35
C GLY A 25 -1.92 2.30 -9.35
N LEU A 26 -1.71 1.15 -8.72
CA LEU A 26 -0.64 0.97 -7.72
C LEU A 26 0.77 1.22 -8.28
N GLY A 27 1.00 0.86 -9.55
CA GLY A 27 2.30 1.07 -10.19
C GLY A 27 2.65 2.55 -10.41
N GLU A 28 1.67 3.38 -10.81
CA GLU A 28 1.85 4.83 -10.94
C GLU A 28 2.09 5.48 -9.58
N ILE A 29 1.31 5.09 -8.56
CA ILE A 29 1.48 5.60 -7.19
C ILE A 29 2.89 5.28 -6.67
N LEU A 30 3.40 4.07 -6.93
CA LEU A 30 4.78 3.74 -6.60
C LEU A 30 5.77 4.60 -7.38
N ARG A 31 5.61 4.76 -8.69
CA ARG A 31 6.49 5.65 -9.47
C ARG A 31 6.52 7.09 -8.94
N TRP A 32 5.37 7.64 -8.57
CA TRP A 32 5.29 8.98 -7.97
C TRP A 32 5.97 9.03 -6.59
N PHE A 33 5.84 7.96 -5.80
CA PHE A 33 6.57 7.83 -4.55
C PHE A 33 8.09 7.80 -4.79
N GLU A 34 8.56 6.95 -5.71
CA GLU A 34 9.99 6.84 -6.06
C GLU A 34 10.55 8.18 -6.57
N ALA A 35 9.80 8.89 -7.42
CA ALA A 35 10.19 10.22 -7.92
C ALA A 35 10.25 11.27 -6.81
N LYS A 36 9.27 11.27 -5.89
CA LYS A 36 9.23 12.20 -4.76
C LYS A 36 10.39 12.00 -3.77
N PHE A 37 10.85 10.76 -3.62
CA PHE A 37 11.92 10.40 -2.69
C PHE A 37 13.24 10.05 -3.39
N ALA A 38 13.44 10.47 -4.65
CA ALA A 38 14.63 10.13 -5.44
C ALA A 38 15.94 10.62 -4.80
N SER A 39 15.90 11.68 -3.99
CA SER A 39 17.05 12.21 -3.24
C SER A 39 17.18 11.63 -1.83
N THR A 40 16.34 10.69 -1.44
CA THR A 40 16.35 10.04 -0.12
C THR A 40 16.61 8.55 -0.31
N PRO A 41 17.62 7.95 0.36
CA PRO A 41 17.82 6.52 0.30
C PRO A 41 16.59 5.79 0.84
N TYR A 42 15.90 5.03 -0.01
CA TYR A 42 14.83 4.12 0.39
C TYR A 42 15.09 2.73 -0.17
N ASP A 43 14.75 1.70 0.61
CA ASP A 43 14.84 0.32 0.17
C ASP A 43 13.51 -0.09 -0.48
N ARG A 44 13.49 -0.19 -1.81
CA ARG A 44 12.31 -0.62 -2.58
C ARG A 44 11.82 -2.00 -2.15
N VAL A 45 12.70 -2.93 -1.79
CA VAL A 45 12.32 -4.26 -1.32
C VAL A 45 11.59 -4.15 0.02
N HIS A 46 12.09 -3.32 0.93
CA HIS A 46 11.42 -3.04 2.20
C HIS A 46 10.03 -2.44 1.99
N ILE A 47 9.88 -1.47 1.08
CA ILE A 47 8.57 -0.88 0.74
C ILE A 47 7.60 -1.96 0.24
N LEU A 48 8.01 -2.77 -0.74
CA LEU A 48 7.14 -3.81 -1.30
C LEU A 48 6.75 -4.87 -0.25
N LYS A 49 7.65 -5.19 0.69
CA LYS A 49 7.33 -6.07 1.83
C LYS A 49 6.28 -5.44 2.75
N ALA A 50 6.44 -4.15 3.09
CA ALA A 50 5.48 -3.45 3.95
C ALA A 50 4.07 -3.43 3.32
N LEU A 51 3.97 -3.29 2.00
CA LEU A 51 2.68 -3.35 1.28
C LEU A 51 1.97 -4.71 1.36
N MET A 52 2.66 -5.76 1.79
CA MET A 52 2.12 -7.12 1.96
C MET A 52 2.13 -7.57 3.43
N TYR A 53 2.47 -6.69 4.38
CA TYR A 53 2.53 -7.02 5.80
C TYR A 53 1.32 -6.44 6.54
N PHE A 54 0.32 -7.29 6.80
CA PHE A 54 -0.97 -6.85 7.36
C PHE A 54 -1.13 -7.10 8.85
N LYS A 55 -0.18 -7.80 9.49
CA LYS A 55 -0.34 -8.30 10.86
C LYS A 55 -0.76 -7.19 11.84
N ASP A 56 0.00 -6.10 11.88
CA ASP A 56 -0.28 -4.99 12.81
C ASP A 56 -1.55 -4.21 12.44
N ALA A 57 -1.91 -4.18 11.14
CA ALA A 57 -3.16 -3.59 10.67
C ALA A 57 -4.38 -4.44 11.06
N GLU A 58 -4.20 -5.75 11.15
CA GLU A 58 -5.27 -6.70 11.46
C GLU A 58 -5.70 -6.64 12.93
N GLU A 59 -4.78 -6.28 13.82
CA GLU A 59 -5.01 -6.05 15.25
C GLU A 59 -5.78 -4.74 15.54
N GLN A 60 -5.88 -3.83 14.57
CA GLN A 60 -6.58 -2.55 14.72
C GLN A 60 -8.08 -2.69 14.45
N ALA A 61 -8.88 -1.77 14.96
CA ALA A 61 -10.29 -1.66 14.58
C ALA A 61 -10.42 -1.33 13.08
N LEU A 62 -11.52 -1.76 12.44
CA LEU A 62 -11.85 -1.27 11.10
C LEU A 62 -12.04 0.26 11.19
N PRO A 63 -11.45 1.05 10.27
CA PRO A 63 -11.80 2.45 10.18
C PRO A 63 -13.25 2.59 9.71
N ASP A 64 -13.88 3.72 10.03
CA ASP A 64 -15.18 4.07 9.45
C ASP A 64 -15.06 4.13 7.92
N MET A 65 -15.63 3.14 7.25
CA MET A 65 -15.55 3.01 5.81
C MET A 65 -16.49 4.01 5.15
N LEU A 66 -15.93 4.94 4.36
CA LEU A 66 -16.70 5.94 3.61
C LEU A 66 -17.32 5.38 2.32
N LEU A 67 -16.88 4.20 1.90
CA LEU A 67 -17.31 3.49 0.70
C LEU A 67 -17.62 2.04 1.07
N PRO A 68 -18.58 1.37 0.40
CA PRO A 68 -18.87 -0.04 0.64
C PRO A 68 -17.68 -0.89 0.17
N MET A 69 -16.87 -1.34 1.13
CA MET A 69 -15.76 -2.26 0.88
C MET A 69 -15.40 -3.06 2.12
N GLU A 70 -14.90 -4.26 1.88
CA GLU A 70 -14.39 -5.17 2.89
C GLU A 70 -12.86 -5.09 2.98
N TRP A 71 -12.32 -5.23 4.19
CA TRP A 71 -10.86 -5.33 4.41
C TRP A 71 -10.21 -6.40 3.52
N SER A 72 -10.93 -7.50 3.29
CA SER A 72 -10.46 -8.61 2.46
C SER A 72 -10.25 -8.22 0.98
N GLU A 73 -10.94 -7.20 0.48
CA GLU A 73 -10.73 -6.67 -0.88
C GLU A 73 -9.41 -5.92 -0.98
N VAL A 74 -9.06 -5.15 0.05
CA VAL A 74 -7.81 -4.41 0.17
C VAL A 74 -6.61 -5.37 0.16
N THR A 75 -6.63 -6.39 1.02
CA THR A 75 -5.52 -7.33 1.15
C THR A 75 -5.36 -8.20 -0.10
N ARG A 76 -6.47 -8.73 -0.66
CA ARG A 76 -6.42 -9.48 -1.94
C ARG A 76 -5.88 -8.65 -3.09
N PHE A 77 -6.29 -7.38 -3.17
CA PHE A 77 -5.77 -6.47 -4.20
C PHE A 77 -4.25 -6.35 -4.09
N LEU A 78 -3.72 -6.02 -2.91
CA LEU A 78 -2.29 -5.80 -2.70
C LEU A 78 -1.48 -7.08 -2.95
N VAL A 79 -1.91 -8.22 -2.41
CA VAL A 79 -1.28 -9.54 -2.65
C VAL A 79 -1.25 -9.89 -4.14
N SER A 80 -2.29 -9.53 -4.91
CA SER A 80 -2.34 -9.81 -6.35
C SER A 80 -1.45 -8.89 -7.20
N LYS A 81 -1.27 -7.63 -6.77
CA LYS A 81 -0.60 -6.57 -7.55
C LYS A 81 0.88 -6.43 -7.21
N VAL A 82 1.25 -6.44 -5.94
CA VAL A 82 2.63 -6.18 -5.47
C VAL A 82 3.65 -7.15 -6.10
N PRO A 83 3.42 -8.47 -6.21
CA PRO A 83 4.38 -9.38 -6.85
C PRO A 83 4.64 -9.12 -8.34
N ARG A 84 3.74 -8.39 -9.02
CA ARG A 84 3.94 -8.00 -10.42
C ARG A 84 4.87 -6.79 -10.54
N LEU A 85 4.98 -5.99 -9.46
CA LEU A 85 5.77 -4.76 -9.40
C LEU A 85 7.23 -5.04 -8.97
N SER A 86 7.48 -6.18 -8.33
CA SER A 86 8.84 -6.67 -8.03
C SER A 86 9.56 -7.27 -9.24
N ARG A 87 8.83 -7.59 -10.33
CA ARG A 87 9.38 -8.13 -11.58
C ARG A 87 9.64 -7.08 -12.67
N LEU A 88 9.23 -5.83 -12.42
CA LEU A 88 9.31 -4.70 -13.35
C LEU A 88 10.41 -3.69 -12.95
N GLY A 89 11.38 -4.12 -12.13
CA GLY A 89 12.52 -3.31 -11.68
C GLY A 89 13.82 -4.02 -11.99
#